data_AF-A0A428PAA1-F1
#
_entry.id   AF-A0A428PAA1-F1
#
_cell.length_a   1.000
_cell.length_b   1.000
_cell.length_c   1.000
_cell.angle_alpha   90.00
_cell.angle_beta   90.00
_cell.angle_gamma   90.00
#
_symmetry.space_group_name_H-M   'P 1'
#
loop_
_entity.id
_entity.type
_entity.pdbx_description
1 polymer ?
#
loop_
_entity_poly.entity_id
_entity_poly.type
_entity_poly.pdbx_seq_one_letter_code
_entity_poly.pdbx_strand_id
1 'polypeptide(L)'
;MGDICQDFPSCTEEISIAELKAEHYQDGFGIFHPAPRLSWRFSATTAPNWKQSAYEIAITRGGKTQSFRVESSKSSLVPWPSSTLASREVAHVSVRATGTNGVQSGWAKLTVEAALLKRSDWQADLISGPPQDVDKPKPPFRMRKSFEYDGGPARLYATAHGIYQVEINGQICGDQVLSPGWQSYRHRLHYQTYDVTRFLIPGRNTIGVYLGEGWFAGRLGRPGVSNIWGSRLGFPGQLEVNGHIIYRTDHAWEVLVDGPILSSEIYNGEVYDKAVLIAPEAPPVRRILQLQPQRIITTPSGKKVLDFGQNLAGWLSVNIDIPVTGTVTIRHAEAMEHGELGTRPLRTAKASTVIHLGGETPRCRYADVTGYDACSLSDFTAIVVSSDLRRTGTFECSHDHLNKLHENTIWSMRGNFISVPTGCPQRDERLGWTGDIQVFTPTASFLYDTAAFIGGWLQDVEADQKDLGGIVPNVVPCIPMPPKHNENKAMAAWGDTVILTPWDLY
;
A
#
# COMPACT_ATOMS: atom_id res chain seq x y z
N MET A 1 31.95 34.73 -57.59
CA MET A 1 31.93 33.59 -56.65
C MET A 1 30.59 33.63 -55.95
N GLY A 2 29.94 32.49 -55.74
CA GLY A 2 28.61 32.45 -55.10
C GLY A 2 28.74 32.19 -53.60
N ASP A 3 27.96 32.90 -52.79
CA ASP A 3 27.86 32.64 -51.36
C ASP A 3 27.07 31.36 -51.12
N ILE A 4 27.70 30.41 -50.42
CA ILE A 4 27.04 29.18 -49.97
C ILE A 4 26.46 29.46 -48.59
N CYS A 5 25.24 29.99 -48.56
CA CYS A 5 24.41 29.88 -47.36
C CYS A 5 24.15 28.38 -47.11
N GLN A 6 24.79 27.83 -46.08
CA GLN A 6 24.44 26.51 -45.58
C GLN A 6 23.18 26.64 -44.73
N ASP A 7 22.07 26.09 -45.21
CA ASP A 7 20.89 25.86 -44.38
C ASP A 7 21.27 24.91 -43.25
N PHE A 8 21.42 25.44 -42.05
CA PHE A 8 21.42 24.61 -40.84
C PHE A 8 20.04 23.94 -40.75
N PRO A 9 19.97 22.61 -40.54
CA PRO A 9 18.68 21.94 -40.39
C PRO A 9 17.95 22.56 -39.21
N SER A 10 16.71 22.99 -39.43
CA SER A 10 15.88 23.61 -38.39
C SER A 10 15.70 22.61 -37.24
N CYS A 11 16.39 22.86 -36.12
CA CYS A 11 16.30 22.02 -34.95
C CYS A 11 14.88 22.13 -34.39
N THR A 12 14.02 21.16 -34.71
CA THR A 12 12.64 21.14 -34.26
C THR A 12 12.60 20.97 -32.75
N GLU A 13 11.87 21.85 -32.07
CA GLU A 13 11.61 21.73 -30.64
C GLU A 13 10.78 20.47 -30.37
N GLU A 14 11.43 19.42 -29.86
CA GLU A 14 10.78 18.16 -29.49
C GLU A 14 10.29 18.26 -28.05
N ILE A 15 8.99 18.57 -27.92
CA ILE A 15 8.25 18.55 -26.65
C ILE A 15 7.31 17.35 -26.61
N SER A 16 7.44 16.53 -25.58
CA SER A 16 6.63 15.32 -25.37
C SER A 16 5.98 15.35 -23.99
N ILE A 17 4.80 14.73 -23.88
CA ILE A 17 4.23 14.36 -22.57
C ILE A 17 4.74 12.96 -22.26
N ALA A 18 5.61 12.84 -21.25
CA ALA A 18 6.26 11.59 -20.86
C ALA A 18 5.42 10.76 -19.89
N GLU A 19 4.45 11.38 -19.21
CA GLU A 19 3.61 10.76 -18.20
C GLU A 19 2.27 11.52 -18.16
N LEU A 20 1.16 10.79 -18.21
CA LEU A 20 -0.21 11.31 -18.07
C LEU A 20 -0.94 10.47 -17.02
N LYS A 21 -1.54 11.13 -16.03
CA LYS A 21 -2.18 10.52 -14.87
C LYS A 21 -3.58 11.08 -14.63
N ALA A 22 -4.39 10.28 -13.94
CA ALA A 22 -5.67 10.66 -13.37
C ALA A 22 -5.56 10.58 -11.84
N GLU A 23 -5.94 11.67 -11.18
CA GLU A 23 -5.58 11.97 -9.78
C GLU A 23 -4.08 11.70 -9.52
N HIS A 24 -3.76 10.89 -8.51
CA HIS A 24 -2.41 10.44 -8.18
C HIS A 24 -2.16 8.96 -8.52
N TYR A 25 -3.11 8.29 -9.21
CA TYR A 25 -2.98 6.89 -9.60
C TYR A 25 -1.84 6.69 -10.61
N GLN A 26 -1.22 5.51 -10.62
CA GLN A 26 -0.07 5.23 -11.47
C GLN A 26 -0.45 4.80 -12.90
N ASP A 27 -1.59 4.13 -13.07
CA ASP A 27 -1.99 3.39 -14.28
C ASP A 27 -3.38 3.78 -14.83
N GLY A 28 -4.20 4.52 -14.06
CA GLY A 28 -5.57 4.90 -14.42
C GLY A 28 -6.64 3.87 -14.03
N PHE A 29 -6.27 2.80 -13.33
CA PHE A 29 -7.16 1.67 -13.02
C PHE A 29 -7.80 1.78 -11.63
N GLY A 30 -9.07 1.37 -11.51
CA GLY A 30 -9.77 1.30 -10.23
C GLY A 30 -9.98 2.65 -9.54
N ILE A 31 -10.23 3.71 -10.31
CA ILE A 31 -10.31 5.09 -9.79
C ILE A 31 -11.64 5.32 -9.07
N PHE A 32 -11.58 5.80 -7.81
CA PHE A 32 -12.76 6.08 -6.99
C PHE A 32 -13.37 7.48 -7.21
N HIS A 33 -12.71 8.33 -8.00
CA HIS A 33 -13.19 9.68 -8.31
C HIS A 33 -14.06 9.71 -9.57
N PRO A 34 -15.33 10.19 -9.51
CA PRO A 34 -16.22 10.26 -10.68
C PRO A 34 -15.80 11.34 -11.70
N ALA A 35 -14.97 12.31 -11.31
CA ALA A 35 -14.50 13.40 -12.18
C ALA A 35 -12.99 13.61 -11.97
N PRO A 36 -12.15 12.61 -12.32
CA PRO A 36 -10.76 12.58 -11.88
C PRO A 36 -9.92 13.67 -12.56
N ARG A 37 -9.25 14.47 -11.74
CA ARG A 37 -8.33 15.52 -12.17
C ARG A 37 -7.19 14.92 -13.00
N LEU A 38 -6.71 15.63 -14.01
CA LEU A 38 -5.67 15.14 -14.92
C LEU A 38 -4.34 15.87 -14.69
N SER A 39 -3.24 15.12 -14.74
CA SER A 39 -1.88 15.63 -14.55
C SER A 39 -0.97 15.09 -15.63
N TRP A 40 -0.15 15.95 -16.25
CA TRP A 40 0.85 15.54 -17.23
C TRP A 40 2.22 16.16 -16.98
N ARG A 41 3.27 15.33 -17.15
CA ARG A 41 4.68 15.71 -17.04
C ARG A 41 5.35 15.69 -18.40
N PHE A 42 6.08 16.76 -18.68
CA PHE A 42 6.81 16.90 -19.95
C PHE A 42 8.17 16.21 -19.93
N SER A 43 8.64 15.83 -21.11
CA SER A 43 10.05 15.61 -21.43
C SER A 43 10.38 16.39 -22.70
N ALA A 44 11.49 17.12 -22.65
CA ALA A 44 12.01 17.92 -23.75
C ALA A 44 13.53 17.78 -23.81
N THR A 45 14.06 17.51 -24.99
CA THR A 45 15.50 17.39 -25.26
C THR A 45 16.07 18.63 -25.94
N THR A 46 15.25 19.36 -26.71
CA THR A 46 15.69 20.47 -27.57
C THR A 46 14.94 21.80 -27.37
N ALA A 47 13.99 21.88 -26.43
CA ALA A 47 13.07 23.04 -26.27
C ALA A 47 13.33 23.89 -24.99
N PRO A 48 14.40 24.71 -24.94
CA PRO A 48 14.69 25.56 -23.78
C PRO A 48 13.65 26.69 -23.63
N ASN A 49 13.31 27.03 -22.39
CA ASN A 49 12.31 28.04 -22.02
C ASN A 49 10.87 27.78 -22.51
N TRP A 50 10.57 26.60 -23.06
CA TRP A 50 9.21 26.23 -23.45
C TRP A 50 8.26 26.26 -22.24
N LYS A 51 7.10 26.89 -22.43
CA LYS A 51 6.04 27.02 -21.41
C LYS A 51 4.69 26.75 -22.07
N GLN A 52 3.84 25.96 -21.41
CA GLN A 52 2.49 25.71 -21.88
C GLN A 52 1.67 27.01 -21.87
N SER A 53 1.02 27.30 -23.01
CA SER A 53 0.00 28.35 -23.16
C SER A 53 -1.41 27.78 -23.10
N ALA A 54 -1.60 26.59 -23.69
CA ALA A 54 -2.90 25.92 -23.80
C ALA A 54 -2.74 24.39 -23.78
N TYR A 55 -3.85 23.70 -23.55
CA TYR A 55 -3.93 22.24 -23.68
C TYR A 55 -5.23 21.81 -24.36
N GLU A 56 -5.20 20.60 -24.93
CA GLU A 56 -6.32 19.92 -25.55
C GLU A 56 -6.48 18.54 -24.91
N ILE A 57 -7.69 18.21 -24.48
CA ILE A 57 -8.07 16.92 -23.90
C ILE A 57 -9.15 16.31 -24.80
N ALA A 58 -8.93 15.08 -25.26
CA ALA A 58 -9.92 14.28 -25.97
C ALA A 58 -10.32 13.06 -25.11
N ILE A 59 -11.61 12.87 -24.86
CA ILE A 59 -12.16 11.79 -24.03
C ILE A 59 -13.08 10.94 -24.89
N THR A 60 -12.74 9.66 -25.07
CA THR A 60 -13.50 8.72 -25.90
C THR A 60 -14.19 7.67 -25.04
N ARG A 61 -15.53 7.59 -25.15
CA ARG A 61 -16.40 6.72 -24.34
C ARG A 61 -17.52 6.16 -25.23
N GLY A 62 -17.78 4.85 -25.19
CA GLY A 62 -18.79 4.21 -26.04
C GLY A 62 -18.63 4.50 -27.54
N GLY A 63 -17.40 4.61 -28.03
CA GLY A 63 -17.08 4.95 -29.43
C GLY A 63 -17.27 6.43 -29.82
N LYS A 64 -17.67 7.31 -28.89
CA LYS A 64 -17.83 8.75 -29.13
C LYS A 64 -16.71 9.54 -28.46
N THR A 65 -16.07 10.44 -29.19
CA THR A 65 -15.01 11.33 -28.69
C THR A 65 -15.57 12.72 -28.41
N GLN A 66 -15.26 13.27 -27.24
CA GLN A 66 -15.49 14.67 -26.87
C GLN A 66 -14.13 15.37 -26.77
N SER A 67 -13.95 16.52 -27.42
CA SER A 67 -12.69 17.27 -27.42
C SER A 67 -12.88 18.63 -26.75
N PHE A 68 -11.94 18.98 -25.87
CA PHE A 68 -11.94 20.19 -25.06
C PHE A 68 -10.60 20.91 -25.22
N ARG A 69 -10.62 22.21 -25.50
CA ARG A 69 -9.43 23.06 -25.55
C ARG A 69 -9.52 24.11 -24.44
N VAL A 70 -8.42 24.33 -23.72
CA VAL A 70 -8.32 25.29 -22.62
C VAL A 70 -7.05 26.11 -22.76
N GLU A 71 -7.18 27.43 -22.84
CA GLU A 71 -6.06 28.37 -22.75
C GLU A 71 -5.63 28.47 -21.27
N SER A 72 -4.59 27.73 -20.89
CA SER A 72 -4.05 27.69 -19.54
C SER A 72 -2.65 27.08 -19.50
N SER A 73 -1.79 27.61 -18.62
CA SER A 73 -0.47 27.07 -18.32
C SER A 73 -0.47 25.92 -17.31
N LYS A 74 -1.62 25.54 -16.74
CA LYS A 74 -1.71 24.43 -15.78
C LYS A 74 -1.56 23.07 -16.46
N SER A 75 -0.68 22.23 -15.92
CA SER A 75 -0.49 20.82 -16.33
C SER A 75 -0.61 19.81 -15.17
N SER A 76 -0.95 20.27 -13.97
CA SER A 76 -1.10 19.44 -12.77
C SER A 76 -2.51 19.59 -12.20
N LEU A 77 -3.15 18.45 -11.88
CA LEU A 77 -4.47 18.32 -11.26
C LEU A 77 -5.54 19.23 -11.90
N VAL A 78 -5.56 19.32 -13.23
CA VAL A 78 -6.57 20.09 -13.95
C VAL A 78 -7.94 19.39 -13.85
N PRO A 79 -9.07 20.11 -13.76
CA PRO A 79 -10.39 19.48 -13.64
C PRO A 79 -10.72 18.55 -14.83
N TRP A 80 -11.45 17.47 -14.54
CA TRP A 80 -12.07 16.64 -15.57
C TRP A 80 -13.06 17.47 -16.41
N PRO A 81 -12.90 17.57 -17.74
CA PRO A 81 -13.66 18.52 -18.56
C PRO A 81 -15.02 17.99 -19.06
N SER A 82 -15.37 16.73 -18.78
CA SER A 82 -16.58 16.08 -19.29
C SER A 82 -17.57 15.74 -18.16
N SER A 83 -18.67 15.04 -18.49
CA SER A 83 -19.58 14.47 -17.50
C SER A 83 -18.83 13.52 -16.56
N THR A 84 -19.32 13.38 -15.33
CA THR A 84 -18.87 12.34 -14.40
C THR A 84 -18.93 10.94 -15.03
N LEU A 85 -17.95 10.11 -14.67
CA LEU A 85 -17.94 8.68 -14.91
C LEU A 85 -18.96 7.97 -14.00
N ALA A 86 -19.59 6.91 -14.52
CA ALA A 86 -20.32 5.93 -13.75
C ALA A 86 -19.38 4.82 -13.21
N SER A 87 -19.85 4.06 -12.23
CA SER A 87 -19.13 2.90 -11.72
C SER A 87 -18.85 1.89 -12.83
N ARG A 88 -17.62 1.37 -12.92
CA ARG A 88 -17.11 0.49 -14.00
C ARG A 88 -16.93 1.16 -15.38
N GLU A 89 -17.17 2.47 -15.51
CA GLU A 89 -17.03 3.14 -16.81
C GLU A 89 -15.57 3.27 -17.24
N VAL A 90 -15.28 2.85 -18.48
CA VAL A 90 -13.98 2.99 -19.13
C VAL A 90 -13.98 4.21 -20.06
N ALA A 91 -12.98 5.07 -19.92
CA ALA A 91 -12.77 6.24 -20.75
C ALA A 91 -11.33 6.31 -21.27
N HIS A 92 -11.16 6.43 -22.59
CA HIS A 92 -9.84 6.64 -23.18
C HIS A 92 -9.58 8.14 -23.31
N VAL A 93 -8.67 8.63 -22.48
CA VAL A 93 -8.21 10.02 -22.44
C VAL A 93 -7.00 10.16 -23.37
N SER A 94 -6.94 11.28 -24.09
CA SER A 94 -5.73 11.72 -24.79
C SER A 94 -5.49 13.20 -24.48
N VAL A 95 -4.23 13.59 -24.26
CA VAL A 95 -3.85 14.98 -23.94
C VAL A 95 -2.72 15.46 -24.85
N ARG A 96 -2.83 16.70 -25.31
CA ARG A 96 -1.79 17.44 -26.03
C ARG A 96 -1.63 18.83 -25.42
N ALA A 97 -0.39 19.31 -25.32
CA ALA A 97 -0.10 20.67 -24.88
C ALA A 97 0.36 21.55 -26.06
N THR A 98 0.18 22.86 -25.93
CA THR A 98 0.67 23.89 -26.87
C THR A 98 1.52 24.90 -26.10
N GLY A 99 2.67 25.30 -26.66
CA GLY A 99 3.60 26.25 -26.06
C GLY A 99 3.23 27.71 -26.32
N THR A 100 3.85 28.63 -25.58
CA THR A 100 3.75 30.09 -25.83
C THR A 100 4.35 30.51 -27.19
N ASN A 101 5.18 29.66 -27.80
CA ASN A 101 5.70 29.79 -29.16
C ASN A 101 4.84 29.07 -30.22
N GLY A 102 3.71 28.47 -29.84
CA GLY A 102 2.82 27.71 -30.73
C GLY A 102 3.23 26.26 -30.99
N VAL A 103 4.42 25.82 -30.56
CA VAL A 103 4.87 24.43 -30.72
C VAL A 103 3.98 23.49 -29.89
N GLN A 104 3.45 22.45 -30.52
CA GLN A 104 2.58 21.47 -29.88
C GLN A 104 3.32 20.17 -29.53
N SER A 105 2.89 19.50 -28.47
CA SER A 105 3.37 18.15 -28.15
C SER A 105 2.72 17.08 -29.04
N GLY A 106 3.29 15.87 -29.03
CA GLY A 106 2.52 14.66 -29.37
C GLY A 106 1.34 14.45 -28.41
N TRP A 107 0.38 13.62 -28.82
CA TRP A 107 -0.74 13.19 -27.98
C TRP A 107 -0.31 12.06 -27.04
N ALA A 108 -0.23 12.31 -25.73
CA ALA A 108 -0.20 11.25 -24.72
C ALA A 108 -1.59 10.63 -24.54
N LYS A 109 -1.64 9.41 -24.02
CA LYS A 109 -2.87 8.62 -23.84
C LYS A 109 -2.90 7.95 -22.47
N LEU A 110 -4.10 7.84 -21.89
CA LEU A 110 -4.37 7.12 -20.65
C LEU A 110 -5.75 6.46 -20.77
N THR A 111 -5.88 5.21 -20.33
CA THR A 111 -7.20 4.61 -20.10
C THR A 111 -7.55 4.79 -18.63
N VAL A 112 -8.70 5.40 -18.37
CA VAL A 112 -9.28 5.54 -17.03
C VAL A 112 -10.39 4.51 -16.87
N GLU A 113 -10.33 3.70 -15.83
CA GLU A 113 -11.41 2.77 -15.44
C GLU A 113 -11.90 3.11 -14.04
N ALA A 114 -13.17 3.50 -13.93
CA ALA A 114 -13.80 3.84 -12.67
C ALA A 114 -14.13 2.60 -11.82
N ALA A 115 -13.92 2.68 -10.52
CA ALA A 115 -14.24 1.62 -9.56
C ALA A 115 -15.76 1.55 -9.25
N LEU A 116 -16.14 0.88 -8.16
CA LEU A 116 -17.51 0.88 -7.63
C LEU A 116 -17.74 2.15 -6.78
N LEU A 117 -18.28 3.20 -7.41
CA LEU A 117 -18.35 4.56 -6.84
C LEU A 117 -19.44 4.73 -5.77
N LYS A 118 -20.35 3.76 -5.59
CA LYS A 118 -21.48 3.84 -4.65
C LYS A 118 -21.61 2.54 -3.84
N ARG A 119 -22.06 2.64 -2.58
CA ARG A 119 -22.37 1.44 -1.78
C ARG A 119 -23.47 0.57 -2.40
N SER A 120 -24.33 1.13 -3.25
CA SER A 120 -25.35 0.38 -4.01
C SER A 120 -24.78 -0.49 -5.15
N ASP A 121 -23.54 -0.25 -5.60
CA ASP A 121 -22.87 -1.09 -6.60
C ASP A 121 -22.38 -2.42 -6.01
N TRP A 122 -22.21 -2.47 -4.68
CA TRP A 122 -21.80 -3.64 -3.92
C TRP A 122 -23.01 -4.49 -3.52
N GLN A 123 -23.25 -5.58 -4.24
CA GLN A 123 -24.24 -6.61 -3.90
C GLN A 123 -23.64 -7.80 -3.12
N ALA A 124 -22.32 -7.83 -2.96
CA ALA A 124 -21.61 -8.81 -2.13
C ALA A 124 -21.94 -8.65 -0.64
N ASP A 125 -22.32 -9.75 0.00
CA ASP A 125 -22.54 -9.82 1.44
C ASP A 125 -21.20 -9.90 2.19
N LEU A 126 -21.16 -9.41 3.41
CA LEU A 126 -20.02 -9.67 4.30
C LEU A 126 -20.15 -11.08 4.86
N ILE A 127 -19.33 -12.02 4.38
CA ILE A 127 -19.30 -13.39 4.90
C ILE A 127 -18.24 -13.55 5.98
N SER A 128 -18.56 -14.34 7.00
CA SER A 128 -17.72 -14.57 8.17
C SER A 128 -17.60 -16.06 8.43
N GLY A 129 -16.43 -16.49 8.92
CA GLY A 129 -16.24 -17.83 9.45
C GLY A 129 -16.97 -18.07 10.78
N PRO A 130 -16.69 -19.22 11.43
CA PRO A 130 -17.13 -19.49 12.79
C PRO A 130 -16.73 -18.38 13.76
N PRO A 131 -17.52 -18.11 14.82
CA PRO A 131 -17.09 -17.22 15.89
C PRO A 131 -15.78 -17.71 16.52
N GLN A 132 -14.86 -16.79 16.75
CA GLN A 132 -13.56 -17.06 17.36
C GLN A 132 -13.50 -16.40 18.75
N ASP A 133 -12.62 -16.91 19.60
CA ASP A 133 -12.41 -16.40 20.95
C ASP A 133 -12.10 -14.89 20.93
N VAL A 134 -12.55 -14.15 21.95
CA VAL A 134 -12.35 -12.70 22.07
C VAL A 134 -11.10 -12.35 22.88
N ASP A 135 -10.69 -13.21 23.81
CA ASP A 135 -9.57 -12.99 24.73
C ASP A 135 -8.26 -13.61 24.23
N LYS A 136 -8.33 -14.32 23.10
CA LYS A 136 -7.16 -14.88 22.41
C LYS A 136 -6.92 -14.17 21.09
N PRO A 137 -5.67 -14.19 20.61
CA PRO A 137 -5.44 -14.13 19.19
C PRO A 137 -6.19 -15.26 18.49
N LYS A 138 -6.83 -14.92 17.38
CA LYS A 138 -7.73 -15.75 16.61
C LYS A 138 -6.93 -16.31 15.39
N PRO A 139 -7.08 -17.58 15.00
CA PRO A 139 -6.35 -18.14 13.85
C PRO A 139 -6.88 -17.65 12.49
N PRO A 140 -6.03 -17.40 11.48
CA PRO A 140 -6.48 -17.22 10.10
C PRO A 140 -7.24 -18.44 9.57
N PHE A 141 -8.27 -18.21 8.76
CA PHE A 141 -8.99 -19.27 8.04
C PHE A 141 -9.06 -18.99 6.55
N ARG A 142 -9.37 -20.03 5.76
CA ARG A 142 -9.56 -19.94 4.32
C ARG A 142 -11.03 -20.12 3.96
N MET A 143 -11.59 -19.24 3.14
CA MET A 143 -12.90 -19.44 2.51
C MET A 143 -12.71 -19.79 1.03
N ARG A 144 -13.54 -20.67 0.48
CA ARG A 144 -13.52 -21.02 -0.95
C ARG A 144 -14.93 -21.25 -1.50
N LYS A 145 -15.09 -21.10 -2.81
CA LYS A 145 -16.27 -21.54 -3.57
C LYS A 145 -15.93 -21.59 -5.07
N SER A 146 -16.56 -22.53 -5.79
CA SER A 146 -16.41 -22.65 -7.25
C SER A 146 -17.47 -21.85 -8.00
N PHE A 147 -17.17 -21.51 -9.25
CA PHE A 147 -18.10 -20.84 -10.17
C PHE A 147 -17.73 -21.17 -11.63
N GLU A 148 -18.68 -20.98 -12.54
CA GLU A 148 -18.45 -21.15 -13.99
C GLU A 148 -18.12 -19.79 -14.64
N TYR A 149 -17.37 -19.81 -15.74
CA TYR A 149 -16.97 -18.61 -16.50
C TYR A 149 -16.86 -18.91 -17.99
N ASP A 150 -17.59 -18.14 -18.80
CA ASP A 150 -17.71 -18.35 -20.25
C ASP A 150 -16.77 -17.45 -21.09
N GLY A 151 -16.04 -16.52 -20.44
CA GLY A 151 -15.10 -15.61 -21.10
C GLY A 151 -15.44 -14.12 -20.98
N GLY A 152 -14.40 -13.29 -21.11
CA GLY A 152 -14.48 -11.82 -21.18
C GLY A 152 -13.76 -11.12 -20.01
N PRO A 153 -13.48 -9.80 -20.11
CA PRO A 153 -12.77 -9.05 -19.07
C PRO A 153 -13.43 -9.21 -17.70
N ALA A 154 -12.60 -9.54 -16.71
CA ALA A 154 -13.02 -9.87 -15.35
C ALA A 154 -12.44 -8.89 -14.34
N ARG A 155 -13.26 -8.50 -13.36
CA ARG A 155 -12.92 -7.58 -12.27
C ARG A 155 -13.30 -8.20 -10.94
N LEU A 156 -12.34 -8.34 -10.04
CA LEU A 156 -12.61 -8.63 -8.64
C LEU A 156 -12.54 -7.32 -7.85
N TYR A 157 -13.65 -6.95 -7.23
CA TYR A 157 -13.70 -5.95 -6.18
C TYR A 157 -13.66 -6.69 -4.85
N ALA A 158 -12.59 -6.50 -4.09
CA ALA A 158 -12.40 -7.18 -2.81
C ALA A 158 -11.96 -6.20 -1.74
N THR A 159 -12.44 -6.45 -0.54
CA THR A 159 -11.95 -5.84 0.69
C THR A 159 -12.07 -6.91 1.76
N ALA A 160 -11.69 -6.58 2.98
CA ALA A 160 -12.08 -7.41 4.08
C ALA A 160 -12.40 -6.55 5.28
N HIS A 161 -13.32 -7.06 6.09
CA HIS A 161 -13.07 -7.02 7.51
C HIS A 161 -11.96 -8.03 7.82
N GLY A 162 -10.77 -7.68 7.36
CA GLY A 162 -9.53 -8.44 7.37
C GLY A 162 -8.35 -7.63 6.82
N ILE A 163 -7.12 -8.10 7.00
CA ILE A 163 -6.23 -8.25 5.85
C ILE A 163 -6.60 -9.56 5.14
N TYR A 164 -6.39 -9.64 3.83
CA TYR A 164 -6.74 -10.82 3.04
C TYR A 164 -5.76 -11.11 1.91
N GLN A 165 -5.74 -12.36 1.45
CA GLN A 165 -5.07 -12.79 0.22
C GLN A 165 -6.04 -13.60 -0.61
N VAL A 166 -6.28 -13.19 -1.85
CA VAL A 166 -7.11 -13.92 -2.82
C VAL A 166 -6.23 -14.81 -3.69
N GLU A 167 -6.70 -16.03 -3.94
CA GLU A 167 -6.22 -16.91 -4.99
C GLU A 167 -7.36 -17.26 -5.94
N ILE A 168 -7.08 -17.33 -7.24
CA ILE A 168 -7.97 -17.94 -8.23
C ILE A 168 -7.21 -19.08 -8.90
N ASN A 169 -7.81 -20.27 -8.91
CA ASN A 169 -7.22 -21.50 -9.46
C ASN A 169 -5.81 -21.81 -8.92
N GLY A 170 -5.55 -21.46 -7.65
CA GLY A 170 -4.26 -21.64 -6.97
C GLY A 170 -3.21 -20.56 -7.26
N GLN A 171 -3.54 -19.50 -8.00
CA GLN A 171 -2.65 -18.38 -8.28
C GLN A 171 -3.09 -17.13 -7.50
N ILE A 172 -2.15 -16.47 -6.81
CA ILE A 172 -2.42 -15.25 -6.03
C ILE A 172 -2.84 -14.11 -6.95
N CYS A 173 -3.95 -13.45 -6.61
CA CYS A 173 -4.50 -12.34 -7.38
C CYS A 173 -3.86 -11.00 -6.99
N GLY A 174 -2.83 -10.62 -7.75
CA GLY A 174 -2.11 -9.35 -7.58
C GLY A 174 -0.76 -9.50 -6.87
N ASP A 175 -0.14 -8.36 -6.57
CA ASP A 175 1.19 -8.24 -5.94
C ASP A 175 1.15 -7.53 -4.57
N GLN A 176 -0.05 -7.16 -4.13
CA GLN A 176 -0.33 -6.39 -2.93
C GLN A 176 -0.35 -7.32 -1.71
N VAL A 177 0.13 -6.82 -0.57
CA VAL A 177 0.19 -7.55 0.70
C VAL A 177 -0.36 -6.71 1.83
N LEU A 178 -0.91 -7.35 2.87
CA LEU A 178 -1.65 -6.70 3.96
C LEU A 178 -2.88 -5.89 3.47
N SER A 179 -3.37 -6.13 2.25
CA SER A 179 -4.59 -5.50 1.70
C SER A 179 -5.78 -5.77 2.62
N PRO A 180 -6.59 -4.77 3.00
CA PRO A 180 -6.68 -3.42 2.44
C PRO A 180 -5.87 -2.34 3.18
N GLY A 181 -5.00 -2.73 4.12
CA GLY A 181 -4.26 -1.82 4.98
C GLY A 181 -5.06 -1.37 6.21
N TRP A 182 -4.56 -0.31 6.83
CA TRP A 182 -5.15 0.36 8.00
C TRP A 182 -5.77 1.70 7.61
N GLN A 183 -7.00 1.92 8.08
CA GLN A 183 -7.79 3.15 7.95
C GLN A 183 -8.57 3.37 9.26
N SER A 184 -9.23 4.51 9.42
CA SER A 184 -10.18 4.74 10.52
C SER A 184 -11.49 4.00 10.27
N TYR A 185 -11.48 2.69 10.57
CA TYR A 185 -12.47 1.70 10.14
C TYR A 185 -13.94 1.98 10.47
N ARG A 186 -14.25 2.83 11.47
CA ARG A 186 -15.64 3.28 11.74
C ARG A 186 -16.19 4.16 10.61
N HIS A 187 -15.30 4.85 9.90
CA HIS A 187 -15.59 5.81 8.83
C HIS A 187 -15.19 5.29 7.46
N ARG A 188 -14.05 4.58 7.36
CA ARG A 188 -13.38 4.23 6.10
C ARG A 188 -12.68 2.87 6.15
N LEU A 189 -12.81 2.09 5.09
CA LEU A 189 -12.14 0.83 4.83
C LEU A 189 -11.89 0.74 3.33
N HIS A 190 -10.65 0.56 2.92
CA HIS A 190 -10.30 0.50 1.51
C HIS A 190 -10.70 -0.85 0.87
N TYR A 191 -11.07 -0.82 -0.40
CA TYR A 191 -11.29 -2.00 -1.24
C TYR A 191 -10.41 -1.92 -2.49
N GLN A 192 -9.86 -3.05 -2.90
CA GLN A 192 -8.99 -3.15 -4.05
C GLN A 192 -9.81 -3.59 -5.26
N THR A 193 -9.47 -3.06 -6.42
CA THR A 193 -9.94 -3.57 -7.72
C THR A 193 -8.79 -4.36 -8.34
N TYR A 194 -9.08 -5.55 -8.86
CA TYR A 194 -8.12 -6.40 -9.56
C TYR A 194 -8.64 -6.76 -10.94
N ASP A 195 -7.83 -6.61 -11.99
CA ASP A 195 -8.04 -7.37 -13.22
C ASP A 195 -7.67 -8.83 -12.95
N VAL A 196 -8.67 -9.71 -12.98
CA VAL A 196 -8.47 -11.15 -12.74
C VAL A 196 -8.65 -12.00 -14.00
N THR A 197 -8.82 -11.37 -15.16
CA THR A 197 -9.13 -12.04 -16.45
C THR A 197 -8.11 -13.15 -16.77
N ARG A 198 -6.83 -12.90 -16.47
CA ARG A 198 -5.72 -13.82 -16.73
C ARG A 198 -5.64 -15.05 -15.82
N PHE A 199 -6.37 -15.07 -14.70
CA PHE A 199 -6.38 -16.20 -13.76
C PHE A 199 -7.54 -17.18 -14.03
N LEU A 200 -8.50 -16.79 -14.88
CA LEU A 200 -9.71 -17.55 -15.17
C LEU A 200 -9.52 -18.46 -16.39
N ILE A 201 -10.10 -19.66 -16.33
CA ILE A 201 -10.15 -20.64 -17.43
C ILE A 201 -11.61 -20.90 -17.83
N PRO A 202 -11.95 -21.15 -19.11
CA PRO A 202 -13.34 -21.44 -19.50
C PRO A 202 -13.94 -22.63 -18.73
N GLY A 203 -15.18 -22.50 -18.29
CA GLY A 203 -15.86 -23.46 -17.41
C GLY A 203 -15.52 -23.25 -15.93
N ARG A 204 -15.26 -24.34 -15.19
CA ARG A 204 -15.22 -24.31 -13.72
C ARG A 204 -13.93 -23.75 -13.16
N ASN A 205 -14.07 -22.67 -12.40
CA ASN A 205 -13.03 -22.00 -11.64
C ASN A 205 -13.24 -22.20 -10.14
N THR A 206 -12.23 -21.89 -9.32
CA THR A 206 -12.38 -21.77 -7.86
C THR A 206 -11.57 -20.61 -7.33
N ILE A 207 -12.23 -19.74 -6.56
CA ILE A 207 -11.59 -18.68 -5.79
C ILE A 207 -11.43 -19.14 -4.34
N GLY A 208 -10.27 -18.85 -3.77
CA GLY A 208 -9.94 -19.02 -2.36
C GLY A 208 -9.52 -17.68 -1.75
N VAL A 209 -9.79 -17.49 -0.46
CA VAL A 209 -9.48 -16.27 0.27
C VAL A 209 -8.96 -16.65 1.64
N TYR A 210 -7.73 -16.28 1.97
CA TYR A 210 -7.22 -16.30 3.35
C TYR A 210 -7.52 -14.96 4.01
N LEU A 211 -7.83 -14.98 5.30
CA LEU A 211 -8.41 -13.85 5.99
C LEU A 211 -7.87 -13.72 7.43
N GLY A 212 -7.39 -12.51 7.79
CA GLY A 212 -6.85 -12.21 9.13
C GLY A 212 -6.93 -10.74 9.54
N GLU A 213 -6.37 -10.25 10.65
CA GLU A 213 -6.57 -8.83 11.04
C GLU A 213 -5.64 -7.81 10.43
N GLY A 214 -4.34 -8.10 10.45
CA GLY A 214 -3.38 -7.05 10.72
C GLY A 214 -3.70 -6.17 11.95
N TRP A 215 -4.53 -5.14 11.76
CA TRP A 215 -4.74 -4.04 12.71
C TRP A 215 -6.04 -4.11 13.51
N PHE A 216 -7.14 -4.51 12.88
CA PHE A 216 -8.48 -4.15 13.34
C PHE A 216 -8.95 -4.86 14.62
N ALA A 217 -8.60 -6.13 14.80
CA ALA A 217 -8.81 -6.82 16.06
C ALA A 217 -7.48 -7.16 16.75
N GLY A 218 -6.37 -6.77 16.11
CA GLY A 218 -5.05 -7.07 16.58
C GLY A 218 -4.76 -6.31 17.83
N ARG A 219 -3.89 -6.90 18.65
CA ARG A 219 -3.40 -6.20 19.83
C ARG A 219 -2.58 -5.00 19.38
N LEU A 220 -3.16 -3.80 19.40
CA LEU A 220 -2.47 -2.56 19.02
C LEU A 220 -2.16 -1.67 20.22
N GLY A 221 -1.13 -0.84 20.06
CA GLY A 221 -0.66 0.12 21.04
C GLY A 221 -0.05 -0.53 22.29
N ARG A 222 0.04 0.28 23.35
CA ARG A 222 0.55 -0.11 24.67
C ARG A 222 -0.40 0.46 25.73
N PRO A 223 -0.99 -0.36 26.63
CA PRO A 223 -0.61 -1.72 27.03
C PRO A 223 -0.87 -2.83 25.99
N GLY A 224 -1.64 -2.55 24.95
CA GLY A 224 -2.04 -3.52 23.93
C GLY A 224 -3.52 -3.84 24.07
N VAL A 225 -4.33 -3.42 23.11
CA VAL A 225 -5.78 -3.64 23.09
C VAL A 225 -6.13 -4.41 21.82
N SER A 226 -6.78 -5.55 21.96
CA SER A 226 -7.34 -6.33 20.85
C SER A 226 -8.82 -5.99 20.64
N ASN A 227 -9.38 -6.38 19.50
CA ASN A 227 -10.78 -6.15 19.13
C ASN A 227 -11.21 -4.67 19.09
N ILE A 228 -10.30 -3.70 18.87
CA ILE A 228 -10.55 -2.25 19.03
C ILE A 228 -11.73 -1.74 18.19
N TRP A 229 -11.91 -2.28 17.00
CA TRP A 229 -13.04 -1.96 16.13
C TRP A 229 -14.08 -3.11 16.06
N GLY A 230 -13.80 -4.28 16.66
CA GLY A 230 -14.65 -5.50 16.70
C GLY A 230 -13.87 -6.83 16.57
N SER A 231 -14.56 -7.98 16.46
CA SER A 231 -14.01 -9.29 16.86
C SER A 231 -14.30 -10.55 15.99
N ARG A 232 -15.01 -10.46 14.85
CA ARG A 232 -15.61 -11.66 14.17
C ARG A 232 -15.42 -11.76 12.63
N LEU A 233 -14.18 -11.87 12.16
CA LEU A 233 -13.69 -11.95 10.77
C LEU A 233 -14.71 -11.88 9.62
N GLY A 234 -14.51 -10.97 8.65
CA GLY A 234 -15.39 -10.88 7.47
C GLY A 234 -14.73 -10.51 6.14
N PHE A 235 -15.29 -10.97 5.03
CA PHE A 235 -14.84 -10.65 3.67
C PHE A 235 -16.04 -10.35 2.77
N PRO A 236 -16.12 -9.15 2.14
CA PRO A 236 -16.97 -8.90 0.97
C PRO A 236 -16.13 -8.97 -0.31
N GLY A 237 -16.55 -9.80 -1.26
CA GLY A 237 -15.89 -9.96 -2.55
C GLY A 237 -16.90 -10.12 -3.68
N GLN A 238 -16.75 -9.31 -4.72
CA GLN A 238 -17.62 -9.27 -5.89
C GLN A 238 -16.80 -9.44 -7.16
N LEU A 239 -17.00 -10.55 -7.87
CA LEU A 239 -16.34 -10.83 -9.15
C LEU A 239 -17.35 -10.63 -10.28
N GLU A 240 -17.02 -9.69 -11.15
CA GLU A 240 -17.78 -9.31 -12.32
C GLU A 240 -17.06 -9.69 -13.60
N VAL A 241 -17.82 -10.12 -14.61
CA VAL A 241 -17.32 -10.43 -15.96
C VAL A 241 -18.20 -9.69 -16.97
N ASN A 242 -17.58 -8.96 -17.89
CA ASN A 242 -18.26 -8.04 -18.80
C ASN A 242 -19.17 -7.01 -18.08
N GLY A 243 -18.85 -6.64 -16.84
CA GLY A 243 -19.67 -5.75 -15.98
C GLY A 243 -20.91 -6.41 -15.34
N HIS A 244 -21.08 -7.72 -15.47
CA HIS A 244 -22.13 -8.48 -14.80
C HIS A 244 -21.55 -9.27 -13.62
N ILE A 245 -22.21 -9.22 -12.46
CA ILE A 245 -21.84 -10.02 -11.28
C ILE A 245 -22.12 -11.50 -11.58
N ILE A 246 -21.09 -12.24 -11.98
CA ILE A 246 -21.15 -13.70 -12.08
C ILE A 246 -20.98 -14.36 -10.71
N TYR A 247 -20.40 -13.64 -9.73
CA TYR A 247 -19.99 -14.21 -8.47
C TYR A 247 -19.92 -13.19 -7.33
N ARG A 248 -20.35 -13.60 -6.13
CA ARG A 248 -20.22 -12.80 -4.90
C ARG A 248 -20.05 -13.65 -3.65
N THR A 249 -19.63 -12.98 -2.58
CA THR A 249 -19.77 -13.44 -1.20
C THR A 249 -21.24 -13.55 -0.79
N ASP A 250 -21.61 -14.73 -0.28
CA ASP A 250 -22.93 -15.12 0.22
C ASP A 250 -22.80 -16.32 1.19
N HIS A 251 -23.89 -16.76 1.82
CA HIS A 251 -23.87 -17.85 2.79
C HIS A 251 -23.54 -19.25 2.22
N ALA A 252 -23.27 -19.39 0.91
CA ALA A 252 -22.97 -20.68 0.27
C ALA A 252 -21.45 -20.94 0.08
N TRP A 253 -20.59 -20.19 0.75
CA TRP A 253 -19.14 -20.42 0.74
C TRP A 253 -18.72 -21.50 1.75
N GLU A 254 -17.73 -22.32 1.37
CA GLU A 254 -17.10 -23.28 2.27
C GLU A 254 -16.02 -22.58 3.10
N VAL A 255 -16.04 -22.77 4.42
CA VAL A 255 -15.02 -22.26 5.34
C VAL A 255 -14.15 -23.42 5.81
N LEU A 256 -12.83 -23.27 5.64
CA LEU A 256 -11.80 -24.24 6.05
C LEU A 256 -10.98 -23.61 7.17
N VAL A 257 -11.12 -24.14 8.39
CA VAL A 257 -10.47 -23.64 9.60
C VAL A 257 -9.12 -24.31 9.88
N ASP A 258 -8.90 -25.52 9.37
CA ASP A 258 -7.66 -26.31 9.57
C ASP A 258 -6.57 -25.91 8.55
N GLY A 259 -6.28 -24.61 8.47
CA GLY A 259 -5.26 -24.05 7.58
C GLY A 259 -3.83 -24.19 8.13
N PRO A 260 -2.79 -24.05 7.28
CA PRO A 260 -1.39 -24.12 7.72
C PRO A 260 -0.94 -22.91 8.55
N ILE A 261 -1.69 -21.79 8.50
CA ILE A 261 -1.39 -20.57 9.24
C ILE A 261 -2.17 -20.58 10.55
N LEU A 262 -1.51 -20.87 11.66
CA LEU A 262 -2.13 -20.90 12.97
C LEU A 262 -2.29 -19.50 13.60
N SER A 263 -1.51 -18.50 13.15
CA SER A 263 -1.40 -17.17 13.81
C SER A 263 -0.47 -16.14 13.08
N SER A 264 -0.89 -14.86 12.88
CA SER A 264 -0.01 -13.69 12.50
C SER A 264 -0.46 -12.20 12.82
N GLU A 265 -0.79 -11.77 14.07
CA GLU A 265 -1.01 -10.35 14.53
C GLU A 265 0.18 -9.49 14.08
N ILE A 266 -0.06 -8.19 13.81
CA ILE A 266 1.00 -7.21 13.48
C ILE A 266 2.15 -7.21 14.49
N TYR A 267 1.92 -7.52 15.77
CA TYR A 267 2.98 -7.68 16.78
C TYR A 267 3.32 -9.16 17.14
N ASN A 268 2.48 -10.16 16.79
CA ASN A 268 2.35 -11.51 17.42
C ASN A 268 1.55 -12.58 16.57
N GLY A 269 0.22 -12.84 16.75
CA GLY A 269 -0.60 -13.89 16.03
C GLY A 269 -2.14 -14.27 16.20
N GLU A 270 -3.35 -13.84 15.65
CA GLU A 270 -4.06 -12.76 14.83
C GLU A 270 -5.61 -12.53 15.28
N VAL A 271 -6.83 -12.22 14.68
CA VAL A 271 -7.61 -11.83 13.41
C VAL A 271 -8.97 -10.95 13.62
N TYR A 272 -9.56 -10.22 12.59
CA TYR A 272 -10.44 -8.95 12.47
C TYR A 272 -12.01 -8.90 12.83
N ASP A 273 -12.77 -7.74 12.64
CA ASP A 273 -14.21 -7.43 12.13
C ASP A 273 -15.24 -6.52 12.92
N LYS A 274 -15.81 -5.34 12.50
CA LYS A 274 -16.55 -4.75 11.30
C LYS A 274 -16.22 -3.26 10.84
N ALA A 275 -16.38 -2.85 9.55
CA ALA A 275 -16.06 -1.48 9.01
C ALA A 275 -16.93 -0.95 7.80
N VAL A 276 -16.59 0.23 7.19
CA VAL A 276 -17.35 0.96 6.10
C VAL A 276 -16.53 1.24 4.80
N LEU A 277 -17.03 0.91 3.59
CA LEU A 277 -16.20 0.75 2.35
C LEU A 277 -15.94 1.99 1.44
N ILE A 278 -14.70 2.14 0.93
CA ILE A 278 -14.14 3.16 -0.02
C ILE A 278 -13.06 2.50 -0.90
N ALA A 279 -12.63 3.03 -2.06
CA ALA A 279 -11.41 2.54 -2.77
C ALA A 279 -10.17 3.44 -2.53
N PRO A 280 -8.94 2.89 -2.46
CA PRO A 280 -7.74 3.64 -2.12
C PRO A 280 -7.25 4.51 -3.29
N GLU A 281 -6.77 5.71 -2.95
CA GLU A 281 -5.99 6.57 -3.85
C GLU A 281 -4.48 6.35 -3.68
N ALA A 282 -4.05 5.93 -2.48
CA ALA A 282 -2.65 5.69 -2.14
C ALA A 282 -2.15 4.38 -2.78
N PRO A 283 -0.87 4.31 -3.22
CA PRO A 283 -0.25 3.07 -3.66
C PRO A 283 -0.31 1.97 -2.58
N PRO A 284 -0.63 0.73 -2.94
CA PRO A 284 -0.79 -0.37 -1.99
C PRO A 284 0.55 -0.76 -1.34
N VAL A 285 0.47 -1.50 -0.24
CA VAL A 285 1.63 -2.13 0.40
C VAL A 285 2.09 -3.33 -0.44
N ARG A 286 3.39 -3.38 -0.76
CA ARG A 286 4.00 -4.38 -1.66
C ARG A 286 5.34 -4.90 -1.15
N ARG A 287 5.77 -6.03 -1.72
CA ARG A 287 7.12 -6.61 -1.57
C ARG A 287 8.11 -5.82 -2.46
N ILE A 288 8.62 -4.67 -1.97
CA ILE A 288 9.33 -3.67 -2.79
C ILE A 288 10.80 -3.98 -3.10
N LEU A 289 11.50 -4.75 -2.26
CA LEU A 289 12.91 -5.15 -2.45
C LEU A 289 13.17 -6.53 -1.82
N GLN A 290 14.28 -7.16 -2.20
CA GLN A 290 14.81 -8.36 -1.55
C GLN A 290 16.27 -8.11 -1.12
N LEU A 291 16.66 -8.63 0.05
CA LEU A 291 18.02 -8.56 0.58
C LEU A 291 18.48 -9.93 1.09
N GLN A 292 19.67 -10.35 0.67
CA GLN A 292 20.34 -11.54 1.21
C GLN A 292 21.03 -11.20 2.54
N PRO A 293 21.14 -12.16 3.49
CA PRO A 293 21.95 -11.96 4.69
C PRO A 293 23.43 -11.84 4.28
N GLN A 294 24.15 -10.88 4.87
CA GLN A 294 25.55 -10.61 4.51
C GLN A 294 26.53 -11.54 5.24
N ARG A 295 26.14 -12.04 6.42
CA ARG A 295 26.94 -12.94 7.26
C ARG A 295 26.08 -13.66 8.31
N ILE A 296 26.58 -14.78 8.81
CA ILE A 296 26.07 -15.45 10.01
C ILE A 296 27.05 -15.20 11.16
N ILE A 297 26.56 -14.59 12.23
CA ILE A 297 27.27 -14.40 13.49
C ILE A 297 26.95 -15.60 14.39
N THR A 298 27.95 -16.16 15.07
CA THR A 298 27.72 -17.08 16.20
C THR A 298 27.85 -16.28 17.50
N THR A 299 26.81 -16.24 18.32
CA THR A 299 26.77 -15.42 19.56
C THR A 299 27.55 -16.10 20.71
N PRO A 300 27.83 -15.40 21.83
CA PRO A 300 28.47 -15.99 23.01
C PRO A 300 27.73 -17.21 23.59
N SER A 301 26.39 -17.27 23.46
CA SER A 301 25.59 -18.46 23.82
C SER A 301 25.44 -19.50 22.69
N GLY A 302 26.21 -19.38 21.61
CA GLY A 302 26.28 -20.34 20.51
C GLY A 302 25.22 -20.19 19.42
N LYS A 303 24.28 -19.25 19.55
CA LYS A 303 23.17 -19.08 18.59
C LYS A 303 23.66 -18.54 17.25
N LYS A 304 22.91 -18.83 16.19
CA LYS A 304 23.16 -18.31 14.84
C LYS A 304 22.31 -17.06 14.61
N VAL A 305 22.95 -15.95 14.25
CA VAL A 305 22.31 -14.67 13.93
C VAL A 305 22.67 -14.23 12.52
N LEU A 306 21.66 -14.07 11.67
CA LEU A 306 21.79 -13.47 10.34
C LEU A 306 21.90 -11.95 10.48
N ASP A 307 22.92 -11.32 9.89
CA ASP A 307 23.01 -9.85 9.77
C ASP A 307 22.79 -9.46 8.31
N PHE A 308 21.66 -8.80 8.03
CA PHE A 308 21.30 -8.32 6.69
C PHE A 308 22.02 -7.02 6.30
N GLY A 309 22.88 -6.47 7.16
CA GLY A 309 23.64 -5.22 6.93
C GLY A 309 22.79 -3.94 7.02
N GLN A 310 21.50 -4.04 6.76
CA GLN A 310 20.52 -2.96 6.72
C GLN A 310 19.38 -3.20 7.72
N ASN A 311 18.91 -2.15 8.40
CA ASN A 311 17.66 -2.21 9.17
C ASN A 311 16.46 -1.96 8.24
N LEU A 312 15.45 -2.81 8.34
CA LEU A 312 14.35 -2.92 7.37
C LEU A 312 13.04 -3.34 8.03
N ALA A 313 11.93 -3.09 7.34
CA ALA A 313 10.61 -3.64 7.66
C ALA A 313 10.14 -4.54 6.52
N GLY A 314 9.42 -5.62 6.84
CA GLY A 314 9.21 -6.72 5.92
C GLY A 314 8.93 -8.07 6.57
N TRP A 315 9.45 -9.13 5.97
CA TRP A 315 9.55 -10.49 6.51
C TRP A 315 10.72 -11.27 5.88
N LEU A 316 11.10 -12.42 6.43
CA LEU A 316 11.95 -13.37 5.73
C LEU A 316 11.09 -14.34 4.91
N SER A 317 11.49 -14.53 3.65
CA SER A 317 11.26 -15.77 2.92
C SER A 317 12.29 -16.80 3.41
N VAL A 318 11.83 -18.02 3.72
CA VAL A 318 12.65 -19.09 4.27
C VAL A 318 12.51 -20.32 3.39
N ASN A 319 13.64 -20.86 2.93
CA ASN A 319 13.72 -22.00 2.02
C ASN A 319 14.61 -23.10 2.64
N ILE A 320 14.05 -23.84 3.60
CA ILE A 320 14.74 -24.91 4.32
C ILE A 320 13.88 -26.17 4.42
N ASP A 321 14.49 -27.33 4.22
CA ASP A 321 13.85 -28.63 4.45
C ASP A 321 13.81 -28.94 5.96
N ILE A 322 12.66 -28.69 6.59
CA ILE A 322 12.41 -29.06 7.99
C ILE A 322 11.89 -30.51 8.04
N PRO A 323 12.49 -31.41 8.83
CA PRO A 323 11.91 -32.73 9.09
C PRO A 323 10.48 -32.61 9.67
N VAL A 324 9.62 -33.60 9.43
CA VAL A 324 8.17 -33.54 9.76
C VAL A 324 7.86 -33.29 11.25
N THR A 325 8.81 -33.53 12.16
CA THR A 325 8.71 -33.24 13.60
C THR A 325 9.66 -32.14 14.08
N GLY A 326 10.28 -31.40 13.16
CA GLY A 326 11.18 -30.28 13.45
C GLY A 326 10.42 -29.02 13.86
N THR A 327 11.14 -28.03 14.36
CA THR A 327 10.57 -26.72 14.70
C THR A 327 11.68 -25.67 14.64
N VAL A 328 11.51 -24.67 13.78
CA VAL A 328 12.50 -23.60 13.61
C VAL A 328 11.91 -22.30 14.13
N THR A 329 12.51 -21.74 15.18
CA THR A 329 12.09 -20.44 15.73
C THR A 329 13.06 -19.37 15.26
N ILE A 330 12.51 -18.34 14.59
CA ILE A 330 13.25 -17.17 14.13
C ILE A 330 12.75 -15.94 14.89
N ARG A 331 13.66 -15.23 15.58
CA ARG A 331 13.35 -14.00 16.34
C ARG A 331 14.18 -12.83 15.81
N HIS A 332 13.61 -11.63 15.88
CA HIS A 332 14.01 -10.52 15.01
C HIS A 332 14.30 -9.25 15.84
N ALA A 333 15.46 -8.60 15.68
CA ALA A 333 15.79 -7.33 16.35
C ALA A 333 16.63 -6.35 15.49
N GLU A 334 16.58 -5.05 15.82
CA GLU A 334 17.30 -4.00 15.09
C GLU A 334 18.81 -3.93 15.44
N ALA A 335 19.18 -4.42 16.62
CA ALA A 335 20.52 -4.28 17.20
C ALA A 335 20.98 -5.54 17.92
N MET A 336 22.29 -5.66 18.10
CA MET A 336 22.92 -6.62 19.01
C MET A 336 23.18 -5.94 20.36
N GLU A 337 22.91 -6.63 21.46
CA GLU A 337 23.12 -6.15 22.83
C GLU A 337 24.01 -7.19 23.56
N HIS A 338 25.19 -6.76 24.04
CA HIS A 338 26.22 -7.63 24.64
C HIS A 338 26.68 -8.83 23.79
N GLY A 339 26.56 -8.75 22.45
CA GLY A 339 26.91 -9.84 21.53
C GLY A 339 25.77 -10.85 21.27
N GLU A 340 24.62 -10.65 21.90
CA GLU A 340 23.37 -11.40 21.69
C GLU A 340 22.33 -10.56 20.94
N LEU A 341 21.21 -11.17 20.55
CA LEU A 341 20.10 -10.48 19.88
C LEU A 341 19.39 -9.50 20.83
N GLY A 342 19.46 -8.19 20.55
CA GLY A 342 18.95 -7.13 21.42
C GLY A 342 17.44 -6.91 21.31
N THR A 343 16.62 -7.82 21.83
CA THR A 343 15.15 -7.76 21.76
C THR A 343 14.49 -6.85 22.81
N ARG A 344 15.22 -6.45 23.87
CA ARG A 344 14.72 -5.58 24.96
C ARG A 344 14.00 -4.29 24.48
N PRO A 345 14.46 -3.57 23.44
CA PRO A 345 13.78 -2.36 22.93
C PRO A 345 12.41 -2.61 22.29
N LEU A 346 12.06 -3.85 21.95
CA LEU A 346 10.77 -4.23 21.34
C LEU A 346 9.60 -4.20 22.35
N ARG A 347 9.92 -4.07 23.64
CA ARG A 347 8.99 -4.03 24.79
C ARG A 347 8.13 -5.30 24.86
N THR A 348 6.85 -5.27 24.45
CA THR A 348 5.97 -6.45 24.47
C THR A 348 5.68 -7.06 23.09
N ALA A 349 6.29 -6.56 22.01
CA ALA A 349 6.22 -7.21 20.70
C ALA A 349 7.22 -8.39 20.66
N LYS A 350 6.74 -9.60 20.36
CA LYS A 350 7.60 -10.81 20.34
C LYS A 350 8.55 -10.85 19.15
N ALA A 351 8.13 -10.29 18.00
CA ALA A 351 8.88 -10.30 16.73
C ALA A 351 9.48 -11.68 16.38
N SER A 352 8.66 -12.73 16.49
CA SER A 352 9.08 -14.13 16.40
C SER A 352 8.05 -14.95 15.63
N THR A 353 8.49 -15.77 14.68
CA THR A 353 7.67 -16.87 14.11
C THR A 353 8.29 -18.20 14.48
N VAL A 354 7.43 -19.18 14.69
CA VAL A 354 7.78 -20.59 14.85
C VAL A 354 7.30 -21.32 13.61
N ILE A 355 8.22 -21.84 12.81
CA ILE A 355 7.92 -22.63 11.62
C ILE A 355 7.86 -24.10 12.02
N HIS A 356 6.68 -24.71 11.88
CA HIS A 356 6.50 -26.16 11.94
C HIS A 356 6.55 -26.80 10.53
N LEU A 357 6.16 -26.05 9.49
CA LEU A 357 6.49 -26.25 8.06
C LEU A 357 6.07 -24.98 7.28
N GLY A 358 6.91 -24.47 6.37
CA GLY A 358 6.51 -23.57 5.26
C GLY A 358 5.89 -22.18 5.56
N GLY A 359 6.29 -21.46 6.62
CA GLY A 359 5.74 -20.14 6.97
C GLY A 359 6.69 -18.94 6.77
N GLU A 360 6.15 -17.74 6.48
CA GLU A 360 6.89 -16.45 6.42
C GLU A 360 7.16 -15.88 7.84
N THR A 361 8.26 -15.13 8.08
CA THR A 361 8.69 -14.72 9.44
C THR A 361 9.01 -13.21 9.62
N PRO A 362 8.94 -12.58 10.83
CA PRO A 362 8.88 -11.10 10.98
C PRO A 362 10.15 -10.24 10.70
N ARG A 363 10.32 -9.14 11.45
CA ARG A 363 11.01 -7.90 11.01
C ARG A 363 12.32 -7.55 11.74
N CYS A 364 13.44 -7.42 11.02
CA CYS A 364 14.72 -6.97 11.62
C CYS A 364 15.87 -6.69 10.64
N ARG A 365 16.93 -6.06 11.18
CA ARG A 365 18.31 -6.23 10.70
C ARG A 365 18.95 -7.57 11.10
N TYR A 366 18.71 -8.02 12.34
CA TYR A 366 19.31 -9.23 12.90
C TYR A 366 18.24 -10.28 13.23
N ALA A 367 18.36 -11.47 12.63
CA ALA A 367 17.45 -12.59 12.90
C ALA A 367 18.22 -13.73 13.58
N ASP A 368 17.83 -14.15 14.79
CA ASP A 368 18.38 -15.36 15.42
C ASP A 368 17.55 -16.59 15.07
N VAL A 369 18.24 -17.66 14.65
CA VAL A 369 17.65 -18.92 14.20
C VAL A 369 17.97 -20.00 15.22
N THR A 370 16.95 -20.73 15.66
CA THR A 370 17.07 -21.81 16.65
C THR A 370 16.26 -23.04 16.22
N GLY A 371 16.82 -24.23 16.45
CA GLY A 371 16.26 -25.50 15.95
C GLY A 371 16.74 -25.92 14.56
N TYR A 372 17.72 -25.21 13.98
CA TYR A 372 18.29 -25.52 12.66
C TYR A 372 19.77 -25.11 12.58
N ASP A 373 20.67 -26.02 12.95
CA ASP A 373 22.12 -25.74 13.08
C ASP A 373 22.88 -25.73 11.75
N ALA A 374 22.26 -26.24 10.67
CA ALA A 374 22.84 -26.34 9.33
C ALA A 374 22.72 -25.06 8.49
N CYS A 375 22.31 -23.94 9.09
CA CYS A 375 21.91 -22.72 8.39
C CYS A 375 23.00 -22.14 7.45
N SER A 376 22.60 -21.89 6.20
CA SER A 376 23.37 -21.19 5.18
C SER A 376 22.83 -19.77 4.95
N LEU A 377 23.52 -18.96 4.13
CA LEU A 377 23.03 -17.63 3.74
C LEU A 377 21.91 -17.72 2.68
N SER A 378 21.93 -18.74 1.81
CA SER A 378 20.94 -18.95 0.74
C SER A 378 19.58 -19.45 1.22
N ASP A 379 19.50 -19.88 2.48
CA ASP A 379 18.30 -20.40 3.14
C ASP A 379 17.27 -19.31 3.46
N PHE A 380 17.70 -18.05 3.49
CA PHE A 380 16.91 -16.91 3.98
C PHE A 380 17.02 -15.71 3.04
N THR A 381 15.92 -15.02 2.79
CA THR A 381 15.92 -13.74 2.05
C THR A 381 14.96 -12.77 2.69
N ALA A 382 15.44 -11.60 3.11
CA ALA A 382 14.59 -10.55 3.66
C ALA A 382 13.81 -9.86 2.53
N ILE A 383 12.49 -10.01 2.55
CA ILE A 383 11.52 -9.32 1.71
C ILE A 383 11.19 -7.99 2.37
N VAL A 384 11.58 -6.87 1.76
CA VAL A 384 11.27 -5.52 2.27
C VAL A 384 9.86 -5.14 1.86
N VAL A 385 9.07 -4.60 2.79
CA VAL A 385 7.65 -4.26 2.58
C VAL A 385 7.38 -2.81 2.95
N SER A 386 6.76 -2.08 2.03
CA SER A 386 6.40 -0.66 2.13
C SER A 386 5.17 -0.39 1.27
N SER A 387 4.48 0.73 1.51
CA SER A 387 3.58 1.32 0.50
C SER A 387 4.42 1.72 -0.72
N ASP A 388 3.93 1.40 -1.92
CA ASP A 388 4.72 1.44 -3.16
C ASP A 388 4.79 2.84 -3.77
N LEU A 389 5.40 3.76 -3.02
CA LEU A 389 5.53 5.16 -3.43
C LEU A 389 6.60 5.32 -4.51
N ARG A 390 6.26 6.06 -5.57
CA ARG A 390 7.18 6.41 -6.65
C ARG A 390 8.29 7.32 -6.11
N ARG A 391 9.55 6.99 -6.35
CA ARG A 391 10.70 7.84 -5.97
C ARG A 391 10.69 9.14 -6.80
N THR A 392 10.95 10.28 -6.17
CA THR A 392 10.95 11.61 -6.82
C THR A 392 12.30 12.31 -6.71
N GLY A 393 12.86 12.48 -5.50
CA GLY A 393 14.13 13.17 -5.28
C GLY A 393 15.29 12.24 -4.93
N THR A 394 16.46 12.51 -5.48
CA THR A 394 17.76 11.86 -5.19
C THR A 394 18.76 12.90 -4.67
N PHE A 395 19.79 12.43 -3.97
CA PHE A 395 20.90 13.26 -3.50
C PHE A 395 22.18 12.42 -3.43
N GLU A 396 23.29 13.04 -3.82
CA GLU A 396 24.66 12.52 -3.71
C GLU A 396 25.60 13.73 -3.56
N CYS A 397 26.70 13.57 -2.80
CA CYS A 397 27.74 14.57 -2.66
C CYS A 397 29.11 13.90 -2.43
N SER A 398 30.18 14.69 -2.39
CA SER A 398 31.55 14.21 -2.16
C SER A 398 31.87 13.81 -0.70
N HIS A 399 30.87 13.67 0.17
CA HIS A 399 31.07 13.32 1.57
C HIS A 399 30.22 12.11 2.00
N ASP A 400 30.88 10.95 2.11
CA ASP A 400 30.26 9.64 2.35
C ASP A 400 29.31 9.60 3.55
N HIS A 401 29.60 10.34 4.63
CA HIS A 401 28.73 10.41 5.81
C HIS A 401 27.39 11.09 5.53
N LEU A 402 27.34 12.08 4.61
CA LEU A 402 26.08 12.73 4.20
C LEU A 402 25.31 11.85 3.21
N ASN A 403 26.01 11.13 2.33
CA ASN A 403 25.41 10.11 1.46
C ASN A 403 24.77 8.99 2.32
N LYS A 404 25.50 8.50 3.33
CA LYS A 404 25.00 7.49 4.27
C LYS A 404 23.86 8.00 5.14
N LEU A 405 23.86 9.28 5.53
CA LEU A 405 22.73 9.91 6.20
C LEU A 405 21.48 9.91 5.30
N HIS A 406 21.62 10.31 4.03
CA HIS A 406 20.53 10.27 3.05
C HIS A 406 19.99 8.84 2.86
N GLU A 407 20.86 7.85 2.69
CA GLU A 407 20.48 6.43 2.66
C GLU A 407 19.70 5.98 3.91
N ASN A 408 20.19 6.34 5.10
CA ASN A 408 19.54 5.99 6.35
C ASN A 408 18.14 6.63 6.45
N THR A 409 17.97 7.87 5.98
CA THR A 409 16.65 8.53 5.89
C THR A 409 15.72 7.81 4.92
N ILE A 410 16.21 7.40 3.74
CA ILE A 410 15.42 6.62 2.75
C ILE A 410 14.92 5.30 3.36
N TRP A 411 15.80 4.56 4.06
CA TRP A 411 15.45 3.30 4.70
C TRP A 411 14.51 3.49 5.90
N SER A 412 14.70 4.54 6.68
CA SER A 412 13.80 4.90 7.79
C SER A 412 12.41 5.28 7.29
N MET A 413 12.31 5.97 6.16
CA MET A 413 11.04 6.28 5.49
C MET A 413 10.35 5.01 4.99
N ARG A 414 11.04 4.16 4.22
CA ARG A 414 10.49 2.85 3.74
C ARG A 414 10.00 1.98 4.88
N GLY A 415 10.73 1.95 6.01
CA GLY A 415 10.33 1.18 7.18
C GLY A 415 9.00 1.63 7.79
N ASN A 416 8.70 2.94 7.72
CA ASN A 416 7.58 3.56 8.43
C ASN A 416 6.36 3.91 7.55
N PHE A 417 6.49 3.91 6.23
CA PHE A 417 5.39 4.21 5.31
C PHE A 417 4.65 2.91 4.92
N ILE A 418 4.03 2.23 5.90
CA ILE A 418 3.34 0.94 5.72
C ILE A 418 1.84 1.13 6.02
N SER A 419 1.06 1.44 4.97
CA SER A 419 -0.35 1.87 5.02
C SER A 419 -0.63 3.19 5.75
N VAL A 420 0.09 3.50 6.83
CA VAL A 420 0.02 4.74 7.60
C VAL A 420 1.45 5.20 7.94
N PRO A 421 1.71 6.49 8.18
CA PRO A 421 3.05 7.01 8.49
C PRO A 421 3.43 6.71 9.95
N THR A 422 3.99 5.53 10.23
CA THR A 422 4.23 5.09 11.60
C THR A 422 5.42 5.80 12.27
N GLY A 423 5.34 6.09 13.57
CA GLY A 423 6.50 6.60 14.32
C GLY A 423 7.65 5.58 14.53
N CYS A 424 7.38 4.28 14.33
CA CYS A 424 8.40 3.22 14.37
C CYS A 424 7.87 1.86 13.82
N PRO A 425 8.72 0.97 13.25
CA PRO A 425 8.22 -0.23 12.55
C PRO A 425 8.35 -1.56 13.31
N GLN A 426 8.98 -1.58 14.49
CA GLN A 426 9.48 -2.79 15.17
C GLN A 426 8.73 -3.14 16.46
N ARG A 427 8.52 -2.17 17.36
CA ARG A 427 7.98 -2.40 18.72
C ARG A 427 6.45 -2.51 18.73
N ASP A 428 5.88 -2.72 19.91
CA ASP A 428 4.44 -2.69 20.24
C ASP A 428 3.87 -1.26 20.18
N GLU A 429 3.94 -0.65 19.00
CA GLU A 429 3.49 0.72 18.77
C GLU A 429 3.09 0.89 17.30
N ARG A 430 3.98 1.33 16.41
CA ARG A 430 3.70 1.41 14.96
C ARG A 430 2.44 2.21 14.62
N LEU A 431 2.14 3.21 15.45
CA LEU A 431 0.99 4.10 15.32
C LEU A 431 1.34 5.27 14.41
N GLY A 432 0.35 5.81 13.69
CA GLY A 432 0.51 7.02 12.89
C GLY A 432 0.55 8.28 13.76
N TRP A 433 1.67 8.49 14.46
CA TRP A 433 1.87 9.65 15.34
C TRP A 433 1.86 10.96 14.54
N THR A 434 0.98 11.88 14.92
CA THR A 434 0.65 13.06 14.11
C THR A 434 1.78 14.08 14.01
N GLY A 435 2.56 14.27 15.07
CA GLY A 435 3.74 15.14 15.10
C GLY A 435 4.94 14.57 14.34
N ASP A 436 5.16 13.25 14.41
CA ASP A 436 6.27 12.54 13.74
C ASP A 436 6.21 12.71 12.22
N ILE A 437 5.02 12.54 11.61
CA ILE A 437 4.84 12.76 10.17
C ILE A 437 4.84 14.24 9.81
N GLN A 438 4.28 15.12 10.63
CA GLN A 438 4.29 16.57 10.40
C GLN A 438 5.72 17.09 10.23
N VAL A 439 6.65 16.79 11.14
CA VAL A 439 8.04 17.26 11.03
C VAL A 439 8.82 16.62 9.88
N PHE A 440 8.35 15.47 9.36
CA PHE A 440 9.02 14.72 8.30
C PHE A 440 8.44 14.97 6.89
N THR A 441 7.23 15.51 6.77
CA THR A 441 6.51 15.65 5.50
C THR A 441 7.31 16.38 4.41
N PRO A 442 7.98 17.53 4.66
CA PRO A 442 8.82 18.18 3.65
C PRO A 442 9.95 17.28 3.11
N THR A 443 10.53 16.44 3.98
CA THR A 443 11.58 15.48 3.57
C THR A 443 10.95 14.29 2.82
N ALA A 444 9.81 13.79 3.28
CA ALA A 444 9.10 12.69 2.65
C ALA A 444 8.67 13.04 1.22
N SER A 445 8.05 14.20 1.03
CA SER A 445 7.57 14.71 -0.27
C SER A 445 8.70 15.08 -1.24
N PHE A 446 9.88 15.47 -0.73
CA PHE A 446 11.08 15.57 -1.57
C PHE A 446 11.56 14.19 -2.05
N LEU A 447 11.59 13.19 -1.17
CA LEU A 447 12.14 11.87 -1.50
C LEU A 447 11.21 11.03 -2.39
N TYR A 448 9.90 11.05 -2.13
CA TYR A 448 8.88 10.22 -2.79
C TYR A 448 7.59 10.99 -3.13
N ASP A 449 6.79 10.43 -4.03
CA ASP A 449 5.44 10.85 -4.39
C ASP A 449 4.46 10.50 -3.24
N THR A 450 4.38 11.38 -2.24
CA THR A 450 3.64 11.17 -0.99
C THR A 450 2.18 11.63 -1.02
N ALA A 451 1.78 12.42 -2.02
CA ALA A 451 0.52 13.19 -2.01
C ALA A 451 -0.71 12.31 -1.76
N ALA A 452 -0.84 11.17 -2.44
CA ALA A 452 -1.94 10.23 -2.24
C ALA A 452 -1.90 9.52 -0.87
N PHE A 453 -0.70 9.24 -0.36
CA PHE A 453 -0.50 8.51 0.89
C PHE A 453 -0.82 9.39 2.11
N ILE A 454 -0.20 10.57 2.18
CA ILE A 454 -0.43 11.51 3.27
C ILE A 454 -1.80 12.18 3.12
N GLY A 455 -2.24 12.50 1.90
CA GLY A 455 -3.60 13.00 1.63
C GLY A 455 -4.71 11.97 1.90
N GLY A 456 -4.42 10.68 1.77
CA GLY A 456 -5.31 9.60 2.22
C GLY A 456 -5.38 9.51 3.74
N TRP A 457 -4.23 9.49 4.42
CA TRP A 457 -4.16 9.48 5.88
C TRP A 457 -4.78 10.73 6.52
N LEU A 458 -4.65 11.91 5.91
CA LEU A 458 -5.31 13.13 6.36
C LEU A 458 -6.86 13.03 6.33
N GLN A 459 -7.44 12.16 5.51
CA GLN A 459 -8.89 11.87 5.53
C GLN A 459 -9.29 10.98 6.72
N ASP A 460 -8.37 10.15 7.24
CA ASP A 460 -8.56 9.47 8.54
C ASP A 460 -8.37 10.47 9.70
N VAL A 461 -7.42 11.42 9.60
CA VAL A 461 -7.22 12.49 10.61
C VAL A 461 -8.46 13.36 10.73
N GLU A 462 -9.04 13.79 9.60
CA GLU A 462 -10.26 14.61 9.56
C GLU A 462 -11.47 13.86 10.12
N ALA A 463 -11.53 12.53 9.97
CA ALA A 463 -12.59 11.69 10.50
C ALA A 463 -12.48 11.52 12.03
N ASP A 464 -11.30 11.13 12.53
CA ASP A 464 -11.08 10.94 13.97
C ASP A 464 -11.14 12.27 14.73
N GLN A 465 -10.72 13.39 14.13
CA GLN A 465 -10.88 14.73 14.70
C GLN A 465 -12.36 15.08 14.93
N LYS A 466 -13.27 14.65 14.06
CA LYS A 466 -14.72 14.87 14.22
C LYS A 466 -15.28 14.06 15.39
N ASP A 467 -14.86 12.80 15.54
CA ASP A 467 -15.24 11.95 16.68
C ASP A 467 -14.79 12.56 18.02
N LEU A 468 -13.62 13.20 18.07
CA LEU A 468 -13.09 13.90 19.25
C LEU A 468 -13.53 15.37 19.34
N GLY A 469 -14.61 15.77 18.66
CA GLY A 469 -15.24 17.09 18.82
C GLY A 469 -14.40 18.27 18.33
N GLY A 470 -13.49 18.04 17.36
CA GLY A 470 -12.57 19.03 16.82
C GLY A 470 -11.13 18.92 17.35
N ILE A 471 -10.89 18.10 18.38
CA ILE A 471 -9.54 17.84 18.89
C ILE A 471 -8.85 16.83 17.97
N VAL A 472 -7.66 17.17 17.47
CA VAL A 472 -6.85 16.27 16.64
C VAL A 472 -6.22 15.18 17.53
N PRO A 473 -6.37 13.88 17.21
CA PRO A 473 -5.70 12.81 17.94
C PRO A 473 -4.18 12.90 17.87
N ASN A 474 -3.49 12.35 18.89
CA ASN A 474 -2.03 12.23 18.87
C ASN A 474 -1.54 11.09 17.95
N VAL A 475 -2.42 10.12 17.66
CA VAL A 475 -2.19 8.98 16.76
C VAL A 475 -3.41 8.76 15.89
N VAL A 476 -3.21 8.54 14.58
CA VAL A 476 -4.27 8.29 13.61
C VAL A 476 -3.88 7.08 12.72
N PRO A 477 -4.75 6.08 12.52
CA PRO A 477 -6.09 5.92 13.11
C PRO A 477 -6.10 5.84 14.65
N CYS A 478 -7.08 6.50 15.26
CA CYS A 478 -7.18 6.67 16.70
C CYS A 478 -7.52 5.36 17.41
N ILE A 479 -6.73 5.03 18.44
CA ILE A 479 -6.89 3.84 19.28
C ILE A 479 -6.86 4.20 20.76
N PRO A 480 -7.49 3.41 21.66
CA PRO A 480 -7.47 3.69 23.10
C PRO A 480 -6.04 3.67 23.67
N MET A 481 -5.66 4.76 24.34
CA MET A 481 -4.31 4.99 24.88
C MET A 481 -4.31 5.18 26.41
N PRO A 482 -3.15 5.05 27.09
CA PRO A 482 -3.07 5.22 28.54
C PRO A 482 -3.42 6.67 28.97
N PRO A 483 -4.01 6.92 30.14
CA PRO A 483 -4.39 8.26 30.61
C PRO A 483 -3.28 9.32 30.75
N LYS A 484 -2.01 8.96 30.51
CA LYS A 484 -0.88 9.91 30.39
C LYS A 484 -0.69 10.45 28.97
N HIS A 485 -1.30 9.82 27.96
CA HIS A 485 -1.34 10.23 26.55
C HIS A 485 -2.78 10.59 26.11
N ASN A 486 -3.63 10.92 27.09
CA ASN A 486 -5.09 10.92 27.00
C ASN A 486 -5.64 11.73 25.80
N GLU A 487 -6.54 11.11 25.03
CA GLU A 487 -6.89 11.52 23.67
C GLU A 487 -7.58 12.89 23.55
N ASN A 488 -8.36 13.31 24.56
CA ASN A 488 -9.12 14.57 24.51
C ASN A 488 -8.32 15.80 25.00
N LYS A 489 -7.10 15.99 24.48
CA LYS A 489 -6.30 17.21 24.69
C LYS A 489 -5.54 17.59 23.42
N ALA A 490 -5.81 18.80 22.91
CA ALA A 490 -4.99 19.39 21.86
C ALA A 490 -3.54 19.56 22.35
N MET A 491 -2.57 18.99 21.63
CA MET A 491 -1.14 19.13 21.91
C MET A 491 -0.47 19.86 20.74
N ALA A 492 0.15 21.01 21.02
CA ALA A 492 0.96 21.72 20.04
C ALA A 492 2.11 20.84 19.52
N ALA A 493 2.46 21.00 18.24
CA ALA A 493 3.34 20.16 17.43
C ALA A 493 2.82 18.74 17.08
N TRP A 494 1.71 18.26 17.66
CA TRP A 494 1.00 17.06 17.19
C TRP A 494 -0.30 17.42 16.46
N GLY A 495 -1.15 18.21 17.10
CA GLY A 495 -2.44 18.63 16.54
C GLY A 495 -2.30 19.61 15.37
N ASP A 496 -1.18 20.34 15.28
CA ASP A 496 -0.91 21.29 14.20
C ASP A 496 -0.72 20.60 12.82
N THR A 497 -0.68 19.26 12.80
CA THR A 497 -0.59 18.45 11.58
C THR A 497 -1.71 18.76 10.60
N VAL A 498 -2.91 19.15 11.06
CA VAL A 498 -4.05 19.49 10.19
C VAL A 498 -3.92 20.85 9.48
N ILE A 499 -2.87 21.61 9.79
CA ILE A 499 -2.50 22.85 9.10
C ILE A 499 -1.18 22.66 8.34
N LEU A 500 -0.15 22.19 9.04
CA LEU A 500 1.21 22.09 8.50
C LEU A 500 1.34 20.99 7.44
N THR A 501 0.80 19.79 7.69
CA THR A 501 0.91 18.67 6.75
C THR A 501 0.14 18.90 5.44
N PRO A 502 -1.09 19.47 5.42
CA PRO A 502 -1.72 19.94 4.18
C PRO A 502 -0.97 21.07 3.47
N TRP A 503 -0.30 21.96 4.21
CA TRP A 503 0.50 23.04 3.64
C TRP A 503 1.76 22.51 2.95
N ASP A 504 2.44 21.53 3.54
CA ASP A 504 3.62 20.88 2.97
C ASP A 504 3.30 19.95 1.77
N LEU A 505 2.01 19.77 1.43
CA LEU A 505 1.52 19.05 0.25
C LEU A 505 1.04 19.96 -0.89
N TYR A 506 1.04 21.29 -0.70
CA TYR A 506 0.47 22.29 -1.62
C TYR A 506 1.52 22.99 -2.49
#